data_AF-A0A503BGW7-F1
#
_entry.id   AF-A0A503BGW7-F1
#
_cell.length_a   1.000
_cell.length_b   1.000
_cell.length_c   1.000
_cell.angle_alpha   90.00
_cell.angle_beta   90.00
_cell.angle_gamma   90.00
#
_symmetry.space_group_name_H-M   'P 1'
#
loop_
_entity.id
_entity.type
_entity.pdbx_description
1 polymer ?
#
loop_
_entity_poly.entity_id
_entity_poly.type
_entity_poly.pdbx_seq_one_letter_code
_entity_poly.pdbx_strand_id
1 'polypeptide(L)'
;MLLLTLAAIAVPVEMRDLGHATLDFRAYPGDFVANVLGFVPVGLVFARVGRLQAIVAAALLSTTAEVSQLVMMYRDPSGADILANTIGAALGAGIGTYWELRPPELALNRWTGWGGAIGACAIVIWGLVPAANPINTRGYTSPGTLEAHWKFDEPGGNTAGDSSGHGLNGRFHNPPKRVSGVLNGAAAFDGATDSIDLHQSTPLRLAGSMTITAWINSSKFPANDAAVISQFGGDAGYQLDTTVDRGPRTIGFKLTNSHGELMARYGATPLGLGAWYHIAGVYNAAARTLDVYLDGELDNGDLLGTITPQQRSARAGVAVGQRQDADGYAFAGSIDDARIYSLALTREEIKAVMRGDGIGRATEHERPRAADRIRMSDKEDTIIPLRAAMLGMMTAIAILSWWRSAGQTACLLAGLFAGLLLLPPLFSYLPLFNLWLIPLVSLAGGASVALATRCSPQ
;
A
#
# COMPACT_ATOMS: atom_id res chain seq x y z
N MET A 1 34.01 15.13 20.66
CA MET A 1 33.45 14.27 19.57
C MET A 1 31.99 14.63 19.35
N LEU A 2 31.46 14.45 18.14
CA LEU A 2 30.03 14.65 17.79
C LEU A 2 29.45 13.33 17.27
N LEU A 3 28.60 12.68 18.07
CA LEU A 3 28.02 11.38 17.76
C LEU A 3 26.69 11.54 17.00
N LEU A 4 26.74 11.45 15.66
CA LEU A 4 25.54 11.55 14.82
C LEU A 4 24.82 10.20 14.75
N THR A 5 23.60 10.14 15.31
CA THR A 5 22.66 9.04 15.05
C THR A 5 21.52 9.56 14.19
N LEU A 6 21.22 8.86 13.10
CA LEU A 6 20.13 9.17 12.18
C LEU A 6 19.09 8.05 12.25
N ALA A 7 17.91 8.37 12.78
CA ALA A 7 16.72 7.56 12.57
C ALA A 7 15.92 8.16 11.40
N ALA A 8 15.53 7.32 10.44
CA ALA A 8 14.66 7.69 9.33
C ALA A 8 13.27 7.09 9.55
N ILE A 9 12.24 7.88 9.25
CA ILE A 9 10.83 7.55 9.53
C ILE A 9 10.06 7.54 8.20
N ALA A 10 9.06 6.67 8.08
CA ALA A 10 8.28 6.47 6.85
C ALA A 10 7.47 7.72 6.44
N VAL A 11 7.00 7.71 5.18
CA VAL A 11 6.43 8.89 4.50
C VAL A 11 4.89 8.85 4.43
N PRO A 12 4.17 9.86 4.94
CA PRO A 12 2.78 10.19 4.56
C PRO A 12 2.74 11.06 3.29
N VAL A 13 1.60 11.15 2.60
CA VAL A 13 1.57 11.67 1.23
C VAL A 13 0.70 12.92 0.96
N GLU A 14 -0.54 13.15 1.42
CA GLU A 14 -1.52 12.46 2.26
C GLU A 14 -1.20 12.34 3.76
N MET A 15 -1.49 13.45 4.44
CA MET A 15 -1.48 13.61 5.90
C MET A 15 -2.86 13.33 6.49
N ARG A 16 -2.93 13.05 7.80
CA ARG A 16 -4.17 12.89 8.58
C ARG A 16 -4.69 14.24 9.08
N ASP A 17 -6.01 14.42 9.10
CA ASP A 17 -6.66 15.61 9.68
C ASP A 17 -6.46 15.71 11.20
N LEU A 18 -6.30 16.95 11.68
CA LEU A 18 -5.99 17.27 13.07
C LEU A 18 -7.19 17.06 14.00
N GLY A 19 -7.34 15.81 14.49
CA GLY A 19 -8.35 15.46 15.50
C GLY A 19 -8.79 13.99 15.52
N HIS A 20 -8.23 13.12 14.67
CA HIS A 20 -8.71 11.73 14.48
C HIS A 20 -7.63 10.66 14.73
N ALA A 21 -6.62 10.95 15.56
CA ALA A 21 -5.60 9.98 15.95
C ALA A 21 -5.93 9.31 17.29
N THR A 22 -5.85 7.98 17.33
CA THR A 22 -5.91 7.19 18.56
C THR A 22 -4.54 6.60 18.85
N LEU A 23 -4.13 6.58 20.12
CA LEU A 23 -2.82 6.04 20.52
C LEU A 23 -3.02 4.62 21.07
N ASP A 24 -2.43 3.62 20.41
CA ASP A 24 -2.61 2.22 20.77
C ASP A 24 -1.46 1.72 21.68
N PHE A 25 -1.77 0.71 22.48
CA PHE A 25 -0.87 0.00 23.38
C PHE A 25 -0.89 -1.53 23.14
N ARG A 26 -1.63 -2.01 22.15
CA ARG A 26 -1.62 -3.43 21.74
C ARG A 26 -0.26 -3.83 21.17
N ALA A 27 0.46 -4.68 21.88
CA ALA A 27 1.73 -5.25 21.41
C ALA A 27 1.48 -6.56 20.67
N TYR A 28 1.70 -6.59 19.35
CA TYR A 28 1.81 -7.83 18.59
C TYR A 28 3.20 -8.45 18.81
N PRO A 29 3.33 -9.72 19.23
CA PRO A 29 4.62 -10.28 19.67
C PRO A 29 5.74 -10.24 18.62
N GLY A 30 5.41 -10.39 17.33
CA GLY A 30 6.39 -10.32 16.25
C GLY A 30 6.98 -8.92 16.07
N ASP A 31 6.11 -7.92 15.97
CA ASP A 31 6.50 -6.52 15.76
C ASP A 31 7.24 -5.95 16.96
N PHE A 32 6.80 -6.29 18.18
CA PHE A 32 7.49 -5.91 19.41
C PHE A 32 8.94 -6.45 19.45
N VAL A 33 9.16 -7.71 19.06
CA VAL A 33 10.51 -8.30 18.98
C VAL A 33 11.33 -7.66 17.86
N ALA A 34 10.74 -7.39 16.70
CA ALA A 34 11.42 -6.69 15.61
C ALA A 34 11.88 -5.28 16.01
N ASN A 35 11.04 -4.53 16.72
CA ASN A 35 11.32 -3.18 17.21
C ASN A 35 12.41 -3.18 18.31
N VAL A 36 12.36 -4.12 19.27
CA VAL A 36 13.46 -4.33 20.23
C VAL A 36 14.79 -4.61 19.51
N LEU A 37 14.82 -5.52 18.53
CA LEU A 37 16.05 -5.87 17.81
C LEU A 37 16.56 -4.70 16.94
N GLY A 38 15.66 -3.94 16.31
CA GLY A 38 15.98 -2.79 15.46
C GLY A 38 16.69 -1.64 16.19
N PHE A 39 16.46 -1.48 17.50
CA PHE A 39 17.09 -0.43 18.31
C PHE A 39 18.34 -0.86 19.10
N VAL A 40 18.70 -2.15 19.12
CA VAL A 40 19.99 -2.61 19.68
C VAL A 40 21.20 -1.87 19.07
N PRO A 41 21.29 -1.65 17.74
CA PRO A 41 22.36 -0.83 17.14
C PRO A 41 22.43 0.61 17.67
N VAL A 42 21.29 1.25 17.95
CA VAL A 42 21.22 2.61 18.52
C VAL A 42 21.85 2.61 19.92
N GLY A 43 21.50 1.62 20.75
CA GLY A 43 22.09 1.43 22.07
C GLY A 43 23.61 1.23 22.03
N LEU A 44 24.09 0.40 21.10
CA LEU A 44 25.53 0.13 20.90
C LEU A 44 26.31 1.40 20.51
N VAL A 45 25.72 2.26 19.68
CA VAL A 45 26.34 3.55 19.28
C VAL A 45 26.48 4.50 20.47
N PHE A 46 25.46 4.62 21.32
CA PHE A 46 25.48 5.50 22.50
C PHE A 46 26.20 4.93 23.73
N ALA A 47 26.59 3.65 23.73
CA ALA A 47 27.25 2.98 24.86
C ALA A 47 28.46 3.76 25.44
N ARG A 48 29.24 4.41 24.56
CA ARG A 48 30.40 5.25 24.90
C ARG A 48 30.07 6.59 25.57
N VAL A 49 28.84 7.09 25.43
CA VAL A 49 28.37 8.34 26.08
C VAL A 49 27.74 8.02 27.44
N GLY A 50 27.10 6.86 27.55
CA GLY A 50 26.58 6.32 28.80
C GLY A 50 25.21 5.67 28.63
N ARG A 51 24.89 4.70 29.51
CA ARG A 51 23.65 3.92 29.44
C ARG A 51 22.39 4.79 29.53
N LEU A 52 22.39 5.81 30.38
CA LEU A 52 21.26 6.73 30.54
C LEU A 52 21.03 7.57 29.28
N GLN A 53 22.11 8.08 28.68
CA GLN A 53 22.07 8.86 27.45
C GLN A 53 21.57 8.00 26.27
N ALA A 54 21.95 6.73 26.20
CA ALA A 54 21.45 5.80 25.18
C ALA A 54 19.93 5.54 25.30
N ILE A 55 19.44 5.33 26.52
CA ILE A 55 18.01 5.13 26.81
C ILE A 55 17.21 6.39 26.49
N VAL A 56 17.66 7.55 26.94
CA VAL A 56 17.02 8.85 26.67
C VAL A 56 17.05 9.18 25.17
N ALA A 57 18.17 8.93 24.48
CA ALA A 57 18.28 9.09 23.03
C ALA A 57 17.25 8.23 22.28
N ALA A 58 17.15 6.94 22.60
CA ALA A 58 16.21 6.04 21.93
C ALA A 58 14.74 6.36 22.24
N ALA A 59 14.42 6.70 23.49
CA ALA A 59 13.09 7.16 23.87
C ALA A 59 12.69 8.43 23.09
N LEU A 60 13.60 9.40 22.94
CA LEU A 60 13.37 10.61 22.13
C LEU A 60 13.23 10.30 20.63
N LEU A 61 14.10 9.46 20.07
CA LEU A 61 14.00 9.03 18.67
C LEU A 61 12.68 8.33 18.38
N SER A 62 12.29 7.35 19.20
CA SER A 62 11.04 6.62 19.01
C SER A 62 9.81 7.45 19.32
N THR A 63 9.84 8.32 20.34
CA THR A 63 8.73 9.24 20.59
C THR A 63 8.56 10.21 19.43
N THR A 64 9.65 10.70 18.83
CA THR A 64 9.57 11.57 17.64
C THR A 64 9.03 10.81 16.42
N ALA A 65 9.40 9.53 16.27
CA ALA A 65 8.84 8.66 15.23
C ALA A 65 7.33 8.47 15.41
N GLU A 66 6.87 8.02 16.57
CA GLU A 66 5.43 7.82 16.86
C GLU A 66 4.64 9.13 16.82
N VAL A 67 5.15 10.22 17.40
CA VAL A 67 4.49 11.53 17.34
C VAL A 67 4.40 12.03 15.90
N SER A 68 5.36 11.71 15.02
CA SER A 68 5.20 12.02 13.59
C SER A 68 4.10 11.18 12.91
N GLN A 69 3.79 9.98 13.41
CA GLN A 69 2.66 9.16 12.92
C GLN A 69 1.29 9.79 13.22
N LEU A 70 1.18 10.75 14.16
CA LEU A 70 -0.08 11.49 14.41
C LEU A 70 -0.60 12.23 13.18
N VAL A 71 0.29 12.70 12.29
CA VAL A 71 -0.07 13.35 11.02
C VAL A 71 -0.01 12.40 9.82
N MET A 72 0.21 11.10 10.04
CA MET A 72 0.26 10.10 8.98
C MET A 72 -1.10 9.42 8.83
N MET A 73 -1.63 9.43 7.60
CA MET A 73 -2.82 8.64 7.28
C MET A 73 -2.45 7.14 7.24
N TYR A 74 -3.31 6.28 7.80
CA TYR A 74 -3.14 4.82 7.92
C TYR A 74 -1.95 4.34 8.78
N ARG A 75 -1.46 5.20 9.68
CA ARG A 75 -0.60 4.84 10.80
C ARG A 75 -1.19 5.41 12.08
N ASP A 76 -1.08 4.67 13.18
CA ASP A 76 -1.45 5.14 14.51
C ASP A 76 -0.24 4.97 15.45
N PRO A 77 0.05 5.95 16.31
CA PRO A 77 1.19 5.89 17.21
C PRO A 77 1.06 4.74 18.21
N SER A 78 2.10 3.91 18.28
CA SER A 78 2.16 2.75 19.15
C SER A 78 2.98 3.04 20.41
N GLY A 79 2.31 3.16 21.56
CA GLY A 79 2.97 3.23 22.86
C GLY A 79 3.78 1.97 23.19
N ALA A 80 3.38 0.82 22.61
CA ALA A 80 4.14 -0.42 22.69
C ALA A 80 5.47 -0.34 21.92
N ASP A 81 5.52 0.37 20.79
CA ASP A 81 6.74 0.50 19.98
C ASP A 81 7.73 1.49 20.59
N ILE A 82 7.26 2.58 21.22
CA ILE A 82 8.13 3.44 22.07
C ILE A 82 8.82 2.61 23.15
N LEU A 83 8.07 1.70 23.80
CA LEU A 83 8.60 0.82 24.84
C LEU A 83 9.59 -0.21 24.24
N ALA A 84 9.24 -0.88 23.15
CA ALA A 84 10.10 -1.85 22.45
C ALA A 84 11.44 -1.23 22.03
N ASN A 85 11.40 -0.08 21.35
CA ASN A 85 12.57 0.63 20.85
C ASN A 85 13.46 1.14 22.01
N THR A 86 12.86 1.58 23.12
CA THR A 86 13.59 1.98 24.32
C THR A 86 14.29 0.79 24.99
N ILE A 87 13.61 -0.38 25.07
CA ILE A 87 14.20 -1.63 25.58
C ILE A 87 15.36 -2.09 24.68
N GLY A 88 15.19 -2.06 23.36
CA GLY A 88 16.24 -2.39 22.39
C GLY A 88 17.52 -1.61 22.61
N ALA A 89 17.42 -0.30 22.74
CA ALA A 89 18.59 0.55 23.00
C ALA A 89 19.15 0.37 24.42
N ALA A 90 18.34 0.08 25.44
CA ALA A 90 18.82 -0.26 26.77
C ALA A 90 19.70 -1.52 26.74
N LEU A 91 19.26 -2.56 26.02
CA LEU A 91 20.00 -3.80 25.80
C LEU A 91 21.30 -3.53 25.01
N GLY A 92 21.22 -2.78 23.91
CA GLY A 92 22.39 -2.40 23.11
C GLY A 92 23.44 -1.63 23.89
N ALA A 93 23.03 -0.69 24.75
CA ALA A 93 23.95 0.05 25.62
C ALA A 93 24.54 -0.83 26.73
N GLY A 94 23.76 -1.79 27.25
CA GLY A 94 24.23 -2.82 28.17
C GLY A 94 25.34 -3.69 27.55
N ILE A 95 25.10 -4.22 26.34
CA ILE A 95 26.06 -5.00 25.56
C ILE A 95 27.31 -4.16 25.27
N GLY A 96 27.14 -2.97 24.67
CA GLY A 96 28.27 -2.13 24.26
C GLY A 96 29.17 -1.68 25.42
N THR A 97 28.62 -1.52 26.63
CA THR A 97 29.41 -1.21 27.83
C THR A 97 30.02 -2.44 28.50
N TYR A 98 29.38 -3.62 28.45
CA TYR A 98 29.95 -4.85 29.02
C TYR A 98 31.05 -5.47 28.14
N TRP A 99 30.97 -5.28 26.83
CA TRP A 99 31.94 -5.77 25.84
C TRP A 99 32.95 -4.68 25.38
N GLU A 100 32.96 -3.50 26.03
CA GLU A 100 33.74 -2.30 25.66
C GLU A 100 33.74 -1.93 24.16
N LEU A 101 32.62 -2.17 23.48
CA LEU A 101 32.55 -2.08 22.02
C LEU A 101 32.79 -0.65 21.53
N ARG A 102 33.67 -0.54 20.54
CA ARG A 102 34.02 0.72 19.88
C ARG A 102 33.32 0.78 18.52
N PRO A 103 32.11 1.37 18.41
CA PRO A 103 31.46 1.60 17.13
C PRO A 103 32.38 2.43 16.20
N PRO A 104 32.42 2.12 14.89
CA PRO A 104 33.34 2.76 13.95
C PRO A 104 33.08 4.26 13.83
N GLU A 105 34.14 5.05 13.90
CA GLU A 105 34.06 6.52 13.92
C GLU A 105 34.17 7.11 12.50
N LEU A 106 33.09 7.72 11.99
CA LEU A 106 33.10 8.40 10.69
C LEU A 106 33.76 9.78 10.81
N ALA A 107 35.01 9.89 10.37
CA ALA A 107 35.80 11.12 10.44
C ALA A 107 35.35 12.20 9.42
N LEU A 108 34.27 12.93 9.72
CA LEU A 108 33.71 14.00 8.87
C LEU A 108 34.75 15.05 8.46
N ASN A 109 35.11 15.10 7.18
CA ASN A 109 36.11 16.00 6.60
C ASN A 109 35.77 16.33 5.12
N ARG A 110 36.52 17.23 4.48
CA ARG A 110 36.23 17.69 3.10
C ARG A 110 36.00 16.56 2.07
N TRP A 111 36.65 15.41 2.21
CA TRP A 111 36.48 14.25 1.32
C TRP A 111 35.20 13.46 1.60
N THR A 112 34.81 13.27 2.86
CA THR A 112 33.47 12.69 3.18
C THR A 112 32.36 13.64 2.75
N GLY A 113 32.61 14.95 2.75
CA GLY A 113 31.70 15.95 2.22
C GLY A 113 31.41 15.74 0.73
N TRP A 114 32.47 15.62 -0.08
CA TRP A 114 32.35 15.27 -1.51
C TRP A 114 31.67 13.90 -1.72
N GLY A 115 32.02 12.89 -0.94
CA GLY A 115 31.38 11.57 -1.01
C GLY A 115 29.86 11.63 -0.75
N GLY A 116 29.44 12.37 0.28
CA GLY A 116 28.03 12.61 0.56
C GLY A 116 27.30 13.34 -0.56
N ALA A 117 27.89 14.40 -1.10
CA ALA A 117 27.29 15.15 -2.21
C ALA A 117 27.15 14.30 -3.49
N ILE A 118 28.17 13.52 -3.85
CA ILE A 118 28.12 12.60 -5.00
C ILE A 118 27.07 11.52 -4.79
N GLY A 119 26.98 10.93 -3.59
CA GLY A 119 25.96 9.94 -3.23
C GLY A 119 24.53 10.51 -3.33
N ALA A 120 24.30 11.72 -2.82
CA ALA A 120 23.04 12.43 -2.94
C ALA A 120 22.64 12.66 -4.42
N CYS A 121 23.56 13.18 -5.24
CA CYS A 121 23.32 13.37 -6.67
C CYS A 121 23.02 12.06 -7.40
N ALA A 122 23.73 10.97 -7.08
CA ALA A 122 23.49 9.65 -7.68
C ALA A 122 22.09 9.10 -7.35
N ILE A 123 21.61 9.27 -6.11
CA ILE A 123 20.25 8.88 -5.69
C ILE A 123 19.19 9.70 -6.44
N VAL A 124 19.40 11.01 -6.60
CA VAL A 124 18.49 11.89 -7.37
C VAL A 124 18.46 11.48 -8.85
N ILE A 125 19.62 11.27 -9.48
CA ILE A 125 19.71 10.83 -10.88
C ILE A 125 19.03 9.45 -11.06
N TRP A 126 19.23 8.51 -10.15
CA TRP A 126 18.55 7.20 -10.18
C TRP A 126 17.02 7.31 -10.06
N GLY A 127 16.51 8.33 -9.38
CA GLY A 127 15.07 8.65 -9.34
C GLY A 127 14.55 9.39 -10.58
N LEU A 128 15.43 9.98 -11.40
CA LEU A 128 15.09 10.73 -12.61
C LEU A 128 15.22 9.93 -13.91
N VAL A 129 15.91 8.78 -13.91
CA VAL A 129 15.90 7.85 -15.04
C VAL A 129 14.50 7.23 -15.16
N PRO A 130 13.78 7.43 -16.27
CA PRO A 130 12.47 6.80 -16.45
C PRO A 130 12.61 5.28 -16.51
N ALA A 131 11.66 4.57 -15.91
CA ALA A 131 11.42 3.18 -16.30
C ALA A 131 11.08 3.14 -17.81
N ALA A 132 11.50 2.09 -18.51
CA ALA A 132 11.34 2.00 -19.97
C ALA A 132 9.87 1.95 -20.45
N ASN A 133 8.93 1.75 -19.53
CA ASN A 133 7.50 1.95 -19.75
C ASN A 133 7.08 3.29 -19.14
N PRO A 134 6.45 4.21 -19.89
CA PRO A 134 5.94 5.45 -19.33
C PRO A 134 4.84 5.15 -18.31
N ILE A 135 5.00 5.63 -17.08
CA ILE A 135 3.95 5.62 -16.07
C ILE A 135 2.80 6.48 -16.60
N ASN A 136 1.58 5.94 -16.65
CA ASN A 136 0.43 6.69 -17.16
C ASN A 136 0.06 7.86 -16.21
N THR A 137 -0.60 8.88 -16.75
CA THR A 137 -0.63 10.23 -16.18
C THR A 137 -1.52 10.42 -14.94
N ARG A 138 -2.01 9.34 -14.30
CA ARG A 138 -2.82 9.42 -13.07
C ARG A 138 -2.02 9.36 -11.77
N GLY A 139 -0.79 8.82 -11.80
CA GLY A 139 -0.11 8.41 -10.58
C GLY A 139 -0.82 7.25 -9.87
N TYR A 140 -0.31 6.83 -8.71
CA TYR A 140 -0.74 5.59 -8.05
C TYR A 140 -1.99 5.73 -7.15
N THR A 141 -2.75 6.82 -7.24
CA THR A 141 -3.82 7.15 -6.26
C THR A 141 -5.14 7.67 -6.85
N SER A 142 -5.30 7.76 -8.18
CA SER A 142 -6.58 8.18 -8.80
C SER A 142 -7.14 7.06 -9.69
N PRO A 143 -8.09 6.28 -9.18
CA PRO A 143 -8.85 5.31 -9.96
C PRO A 143 -9.68 5.97 -11.07
N GLY A 144 -9.86 5.27 -12.19
CA GLY A 144 -10.71 5.68 -13.31
C GLY A 144 -12.04 4.93 -13.36
N THR A 145 -13.11 5.67 -13.69
CA THR A 145 -14.51 5.17 -13.77
C THR A 145 -14.65 3.71 -14.23
N LEU A 146 -14.15 3.38 -15.42
CA LEU A 146 -13.95 2.01 -15.93
C LEU A 146 -12.45 1.74 -15.92
N GLU A 147 -11.98 0.73 -15.17
CA GLU A 147 -10.55 0.44 -15.01
C GLU A 147 -10.03 -0.63 -15.96
N ALA A 148 -10.84 -1.63 -16.29
CA ALA A 148 -10.48 -2.71 -17.18
C ALA A 148 -11.73 -3.25 -17.88
N HIS A 149 -11.57 -3.69 -19.13
CA HIS A 149 -12.65 -4.26 -19.93
C HIS A 149 -12.13 -5.32 -20.91
N TRP A 150 -12.38 -6.61 -20.66
CA TRP A 150 -12.02 -7.70 -21.57
C TRP A 150 -13.28 -8.30 -22.19
N LYS A 151 -13.44 -8.13 -23.50
CA LYS A 151 -14.60 -8.63 -24.27
C LYS A 151 -14.42 -10.07 -24.76
N PHE A 152 -13.16 -10.46 -24.99
CA PHE A 152 -12.82 -11.75 -25.62
C PHE A 152 -13.28 -11.89 -27.09
N ASP A 153 -13.45 -10.76 -27.78
CA ASP A 153 -13.75 -10.68 -29.22
C ASP A 153 -12.57 -11.08 -30.13
N GLU A 154 -11.36 -11.25 -29.60
CA GLU A 154 -10.19 -11.54 -30.43
C GLU A 154 -10.27 -12.95 -31.04
N PRO A 155 -9.87 -13.15 -32.31
CA PRO A 155 -10.03 -14.43 -33.01
C PRO A 155 -9.17 -15.59 -32.44
N GLY A 156 -8.31 -15.32 -31.45
CA GLY A 156 -7.51 -16.31 -30.74
C GLY A 156 -6.19 -15.75 -30.21
N GLY A 157 -5.35 -16.65 -29.66
CA GLY A 157 -4.04 -16.33 -29.09
C GLY A 157 -4.05 -16.21 -27.56
N ASN A 158 -2.88 -15.89 -26.99
CA ASN A 158 -2.65 -15.90 -25.54
C ASN A 158 -2.88 -14.54 -24.85
N THR A 159 -3.58 -13.60 -25.49
CA THR A 159 -3.83 -12.25 -24.96
C THR A 159 -5.32 -11.94 -24.90
N ALA A 160 -5.78 -11.38 -23.79
CA ALA A 160 -7.07 -10.68 -23.68
C ALA A 160 -6.83 -9.18 -23.83
N GLY A 161 -7.45 -8.55 -24.82
CA GLY A 161 -7.33 -7.12 -25.07
C GLY A 161 -8.14 -6.31 -24.07
N ASP A 162 -7.51 -5.31 -23.45
CA ASP A 162 -8.20 -4.33 -22.61
C ASP A 162 -8.81 -3.20 -23.45
N SER A 163 -10.14 -3.20 -23.52
CA SER A 163 -10.96 -2.19 -24.17
C SER A 163 -11.18 -0.90 -23.35
N SER A 164 -10.72 -0.83 -22.09
CA SER A 164 -10.85 0.41 -21.28
C SER A 164 -9.92 1.54 -21.76
N GLY A 165 -8.86 1.18 -22.51
CA GLY A 165 -7.82 2.11 -22.94
C GLY A 165 -6.68 2.29 -21.92
N HIS A 166 -6.69 1.56 -20.81
CA HIS A 166 -5.60 1.61 -19.81
C HIS A 166 -4.42 0.69 -20.14
N GLY A 167 -4.60 -0.27 -21.06
CA GLY A 167 -3.56 -1.19 -21.51
C GLY A 167 -3.39 -2.41 -20.59
N LEU A 168 -4.40 -2.74 -19.79
CA LEU A 168 -4.41 -3.88 -18.86
C LEU A 168 -4.67 -5.21 -19.58
N ASN A 169 -3.91 -5.47 -20.64
CA ASN A 169 -4.02 -6.67 -21.45
C ASN A 169 -3.69 -7.91 -20.60
N GLY A 170 -4.65 -8.82 -20.45
CA GLY A 170 -4.47 -10.06 -19.72
C GLY A 170 -3.70 -11.10 -20.55
N ARG A 171 -2.93 -11.95 -19.88
CA ARG A 171 -2.26 -13.09 -20.51
C ARG A 171 -2.98 -14.39 -20.15
N PHE A 172 -3.42 -15.14 -21.15
CA PHE A 172 -3.94 -16.48 -20.91
C PHE A 172 -2.81 -17.48 -20.60
N HIS A 173 -3.00 -18.31 -19.58
CA HIS A 173 -2.06 -19.40 -19.23
C HIS A 173 -1.95 -20.41 -20.39
N ASN A 174 -3.08 -20.93 -20.85
CA ASN A 174 -3.24 -21.71 -22.09
C ASN A 174 -4.11 -20.91 -23.06
N PRO A 175 -3.89 -20.96 -24.39
CA PRO A 175 -4.78 -20.30 -25.35
C PRO A 175 -6.19 -20.91 -25.25
N PRO A 176 -7.20 -20.15 -24.79
CA PRO A 176 -8.54 -20.67 -24.53
C PRO A 176 -9.27 -20.93 -25.85
N LYS A 177 -10.34 -21.74 -25.78
CA LYS A 177 -11.28 -21.79 -26.90
C LYS A 177 -12.12 -20.52 -26.92
N ARG A 178 -12.01 -19.73 -27.99
CA ARG A 178 -12.97 -18.67 -28.31
C ARG A 178 -14.31 -19.28 -28.77
N VAL A 179 -15.41 -18.77 -28.25
CA VAL A 179 -16.78 -19.20 -28.56
C VAL A 179 -17.69 -17.97 -28.74
N SER A 180 -18.93 -18.17 -29.16
CA SER A 180 -19.93 -17.09 -29.18
C SER A 180 -20.36 -16.72 -27.76
N GLY A 181 -20.26 -15.43 -27.44
CA GLY A 181 -20.79 -14.85 -26.20
C GLY A 181 -22.23 -14.37 -26.34
N VAL A 182 -22.63 -13.52 -25.41
CA VAL A 182 -23.81 -12.66 -25.49
C VAL A 182 -23.47 -11.40 -26.30
N LEU A 183 -22.26 -10.86 -26.13
CA LEU A 183 -21.76 -9.64 -26.77
C LEU A 183 -20.64 -9.98 -27.77
N ASN A 184 -21.03 -10.73 -28.81
CA ASN A 184 -20.19 -11.32 -29.86
C ASN A 184 -19.28 -12.47 -29.39
N GLY A 185 -18.13 -12.16 -28.78
CA GLY A 185 -17.10 -13.13 -28.38
C GLY A 185 -17.25 -13.63 -26.94
N ALA A 186 -16.56 -14.71 -26.61
CA ALA A 186 -16.39 -15.20 -25.25
C ALA A 186 -15.13 -16.07 -25.13
N ALA A 187 -14.52 -16.08 -23.95
CA ALA A 187 -13.49 -17.03 -23.59
C ALA A 187 -14.12 -18.24 -22.88
N ALA A 188 -13.88 -19.45 -23.36
CA ALA A 188 -14.22 -20.68 -22.65
C ALA A 188 -13.03 -21.19 -21.82
N PHE A 189 -13.33 -21.65 -20.60
CA PHE A 189 -12.40 -22.09 -19.57
C PHE A 189 -12.71 -23.54 -19.17
N ASP A 190 -11.69 -24.40 -19.09
CA ASP A 190 -11.78 -25.82 -18.72
C ASP A 190 -12.23 -26.09 -17.26
N GLY A 191 -12.05 -25.12 -16.36
CA GLY A 191 -12.24 -25.29 -14.91
C GLY A 191 -11.14 -26.10 -14.21
N ALA A 192 -9.91 -26.07 -14.75
CA ALA A 192 -8.75 -26.71 -14.16
C ALA A 192 -7.43 -25.95 -14.41
N THR A 193 -7.19 -25.43 -15.62
CA THR A 193 -5.92 -24.82 -16.03
C THR A 193 -6.07 -23.53 -16.85
N ASP A 194 -7.22 -23.34 -17.51
CA ASP A 194 -7.50 -22.13 -18.26
C ASP A 194 -7.78 -20.97 -17.32
N SER A 195 -7.08 -19.85 -17.56
CA SER A 195 -7.20 -18.63 -16.78
C SER A 195 -6.53 -17.47 -17.49
N ILE A 196 -6.92 -16.25 -17.10
CA ILE A 196 -6.18 -15.03 -17.42
C ILE A 196 -5.41 -14.62 -16.17
N ASP A 197 -4.11 -14.38 -16.31
CA ASP A 197 -3.31 -13.64 -15.34
C ASP A 197 -3.04 -12.23 -15.87
N LEU A 198 -3.33 -11.22 -15.05
CA LEU A 198 -3.04 -9.81 -15.31
C LEU A 198 -1.73 -9.37 -14.63
N HIS A 199 -1.04 -10.30 -13.98
CA HIS A 199 0.08 -10.07 -13.07
C HIS A 199 -0.30 -9.05 -11.98
N GLN A 200 0.69 -8.50 -11.26
CA GLN A 200 0.45 -7.50 -10.21
C GLN A 200 0.06 -6.12 -10.80
N SER A 201 -1.16 -6.01 -11.31
CA SER A 201 -1.73 -4.77 -11.84
C SER A 201 -2.02 -3.76 -10.72
N THR A 202 -1.13 -2.79 -10.54
CA THR A 202 -1.31 -1.72 -9.53
C THR A 202 -2.58 -0.87 -9.73
N PRO A 203 -3.02 -0.52 -10.96
CA PRO A 203 -4.30 0.16 -11.17
C PRO A 203 -5.52 -0.60 -10.62
N LEU A 204 -5.47 -1.94 -10.59
CA LEU A 204 -6.55 -2.77 -10.06
C LEU A 204 -6.45 -3.02 -8.54
N ARG A 205 -5.53 -2.36 -7.83
CA ARG A 205 -5.46 -2.37 -6.35
C ARG A 205 -6.50 -1.41 -5.75
N LEU A 206 -7.78 -1.69 -5.99
CA LEU A 206 -8.89 -0.81 -5.62
C LEU A 206 -9.17 -0.84 -4.10
N ALA A 207 -9.17 0.35 -3.47
CA ALA A 207 -9.36 0.51 -2.03
C ALA A 207 -10.58 1.39 -1.63
N GLY A 208 -11.32 1.91 -2.62
CA GLY A 208 -12.57 2.65 -2.44
C GLY A 208 -13.80 1.86 -2.91
N SER A 209 -14.85 2.57 -3.32
CA SER A 209 -15.99 1.96 -4.02
C SER A 209 -15.55 1.22 -5.30
N MET A 210 -16.28 0.17 -5.69
CA MET A 210 -16.00 -0.60 -6.90
C MET A 210 -17.27 -1.27 -7.44
N THR A 211 -17.24 -1.62 -8.72
CA THR A 211 -18.18 -2.58 -9.32
C THR A 211 -17.40 -3.54 -10.20
N ILE A 212 -17.70 -4.83 -10.11
CA ILE A 212 -17.14 -5.87 -10.98
C ILE A 212 -18.31 -6.53 -11.71
N THR A 213 -18.22 -6.69 -13.04
CA THR A 213 -19.27 -7.28 -13.88
C THR A 213 -18.71 -8.33 -14.82
N ALA A 214 -19.52 -9.33 -15.15
CA ALA A 214 -19.26 -10.24 -16.27
C ALA A 214 -20.55 -10.93 -16.72
N TRP A 215 -20.63 -11.27 -18.01
CA TRP A 215 -21.51 -12.34 -18.48
C TRP A 215 -20.84 -13.68 -18.22
N ILE A 216 -21.56 -14.64 -17.64
CA ILE A 216 -21.06 -16.00 -17.38
C ILE A 216 -22.03 -17.08 -17.87
N ASN A 217 -21.50 -18.20 -18.33
CA ASN A 217 -22.25 -19.42 -18.61
C ASN A 217 -21.48 -20.64 -18.10
N SER A 218 -21.87 -21.16 -16.93
CA SER A 218 -21.20 -22.27 -16.27
C SER A 218 -21.52 -23.60 -16.95
N SER A 219 -20.50 -24.31 -17.41
CA SER A 219 -20.64 -25.67 -17.95
C SER A 219 -20.60 -26.74 -16.86
N LYS A 220 -19.97 -26.43 -15.72
CA LYS A 220 -19.86 -27.28 -14.52
C LYS A 220 -19.63 -26.39 -13.30
N PHE A 221 -20.12 -26.80 -12.13
CA PHE A 221 -19.72 -26.19 -10.86
C PHE A 221 -18.62 -27.05 -10.18
N PRO A 222 -17.57 -26.44 -9.61
CA PRO A 222 -16.64 -27.13 -8.71
C PRO A 222 -17.30 -27.41 -7.35
N ALA A 223 -16.57 -28.05 -6.43
CA ALA A 223 -17.05 -28.29 -5.07
C ALA A 223 -17.06 -26.99 -4.24
N ASN A 224 -15.96 -26.24 -4.29
CA ASN A 224 -15.79 -24.93 -3.66
C ASN A 224 -16.45 -23.81 -4.51
N ASP A 225 -16.13 -22.54 -4.27
CA ASP A 225 -16.50 -21.43 -5.16
C ASP A 225 -15.87 -21.58 -6.56
N ALA A 226 -16.48 -20.99 -7.58
CA ALA A 226 -15.88 -20.80 -8.90
C ALA A 226 -15.59 -19.31 -9.13
N ALA A 227 -14.32 -18.92 -9.07
CA ALA A 227 -13.92 -17.52 -9.16
C ALA A 227 -14.01 -17.01 -10.62
N VAL A 228 -14.86 -16.00 -10.84
CA VAL A 228 -15.06 -15.37 -12.15
C VAL A 228 -14.01 -14.28 -12.36
N ILE A 229 -13.88 -13.37 -11.39
CA ILE A 229 -12.79 -12.37 -11.31
C ILE A 229 -12.31 -12.33 -9.86
N SER A 230 -11.00 -12.48 -9.62
CA SER A 230 -10.41 -12.44 -8.29
C SER A 230 -9.13 -11.61 -8.22
N GLN A 231 -8.90 -10.99 -7.07
CA GLN A 231 -7.62 -10.48 -6.62
C GLN A 231 -7.49 -10.87 -5.16
N PHE A 232 -6.97 -12.07 -4.88
CA PHE A 232 -6.98 -12.65 -3.53
C PHE A 232 -5.58 -13.12 -3.12
N GLY A 233 -5.18 -12.87 -1.87
CA GLY A 233 -3.93 -13.42 -1.33
C GLY A 233 -3.55 -12.84 0.03
N GLY A 234 -3.24 -13.73 0.98
CA GLY A 234 -2.90 -13.36 2.36
C GLY A 234 -4.09 -12.74 3.10
N ASP A 235 -5.25 -13.40 2.97
CA ASP A 235 -6.55 -13.04 3.56
C ASP A 235 -7.13 -11.66 3.15
N ALA A 236 -6.42 -10.91 2.31
CA ALA A 236 -6.84 -9.68 1.68
C ALA A 236 -7.36 -9.92 0.25
N GLY A 237 -8.24 -9.05 -0.25
CA GLY A 237 -8.67 -9.08 -1.64
C GLY A 237 -10.10 -8.66 -1.94
N TYR A 238 -10.46 -8.89 -3.19
CA TYR A 238 -11.82 -8.95 -3.69
C TYR A 238 -12.01 -10.17 -4.60
N GLN A 239 -13.22 -10.72 -4.64
CA GLN A 239 -13.62 -11.80 -5.54
C GLN A 239 -15.09 -11.68 -5.92
N LEU A 240 -15.37 -11.82 -7.22
CA LEU A 240 -16.69 -12.09 -7.77
C LEU A 240 -16.70 -13.56 -8.25
N ASP A 241 -17.64 -14.35 -7.74
CA ASP A 241 -17.67 -15.81 -7.91
C ASP A 241 -19.10 -16.36 -8.01
N THR A 242 -19.18 -17.69 -8.21
CA THR A 242 -20.38 -18.47 -7.88
C THR A 242 -20.07 -19.40 -6.72
N THR A 243 -20.86 -19.36 -5.64
CA THR A 243 -20.51 -19.89 -4.30
C THR A 243 -21.59 -20.80 -3.73
N VAL A 244 -21.21 -21.68 -2.79
CA VAL A 244 -22.10 -22.58 -2.02
C VAL A 244 -22.08 -22.30 -0.51
N ASP A 245 -21.41 -21.23 -0.05
CA ASP A 245 -21.29 -20.87 1.39
C ASP A 245 -22.65 -20.79 2.11
N ARG A 246 -23.74 -20.55 1.38
CA ARG A 246 -25.12 -20.40 1.87
C ARG A 246 -26.10 -21.48 1.40
N GLY A 247 -25.61 -22.58 0.83
CA GLY A 247 -26.41 -23.73 0.43
C GLY A 247 -26.46 -23.95 -1.08
N PRO A 248 -27.49 -23.47 -1.79
CA PRO A 248 -27.54 -23.54 -3.25
C PRO A 248 -26.41 -22.71 -3.88
N ARG A 249 -26.06 -23.04 -5.13
CA ARG A 249 -25.06 -22.30 -5.91
C ARG A 249 -25.64 -20.94 -6.33
N THR A 250 -25.23 -19.85 -5.70
CA THR A 250 -25.63 -18.48 -6.04
C THR A 250 -24.42 -17.62 -6.42
N ILE A 251 -24.62 -16.35 -6.79
CA ILE A 251 -23.51 -15.39 -6.97
C ILE A 251 -22.89 -15.00 -5.63
N GLY A 252 -21.59 -14.78 -5.59
CA GLY A 252 -20.88 -14.30 -4.40
C GLY A 252 -20.02 -13.09 -4.72
N PHE A 253 -20.08 -12.06 -3.88
CA PHE A 253 -19.16 -10.92 -3.93
C PHE A 253 -18.52 -10.71 -2.57
N LYS A 254 -17.20 -10.96 -2.51
CA LYS A 254 -16.41 -11.15 -1.29
C LYS A 254 -15.26 -10.14 -1.27
N LEU A 255 -15.15 -9.34 -0.22
CA LEU A 255 -14.10 -8.31 -0.02
C LEU A 255 -13.52 -8.42 1.38
N THR A 256 -12.24 -8.10 1.56
CA THR A 256 -11.66 -7.95 2.90
C THR A 256 -11.73 -6.49 3.36
N ASN A 257 -12.05 -6.23 4.64
CA ASN A 257 -12.01 -4.88 5.22
C ASN A 257 -10.58 -4.44 5.63
N SER A 258 -10.43 -3.20 6.08
CA SER A 258 -9.16 -2.63 6.55
C SER A 258 -8.45 -3.45 7.64
N HIS A 259 -9.19 -4.20 8.46
CA HIS A 259 -8.66 -4.99 9.58
C HIS A 259 -8.31 -6.44 9.20
N GLY A 260 -8.63 -6.88 7.98
CA GLY A 260 -8.48 -8.28 7.56
C GLY A 260 -9.74 -9.14 7.72
N GLU A 261 -10.89 -8.55 8.02
CA GLU A 261 -12.15 -9.28 8.23
C GLU A 261 -12.94 -9.40 6.91
N LEU A 262 -13.59 -10.54 6.68
CA LEU A 262 -14.39 -10.79 5.48
C LEU A 262 -15.73 -10.04 5.50
N MET A 263 -15.97 -9.27 4.45
CA MET A 263 -17.27 -8.72 4.04
C MET A 263 -17.76 -9.51 2.83
N ALA A 264 -18.90 -10.19 2.91
CA ALA A 264 -19.44 -10.91 1.74
C ALA A 264 -20.94 -10.74 1.59
N ARG A 265 -21.37 -10.50 0.34
CA ARG A 265 -22.76 -10.57 -0.08
C ARG A 265 -22.96 -11.84 -0.89
N TYR A 266 -24.01 -12.57 -0.57
CA TYR A 266 -24.45 -13.76 -1.29
C TYR A 266 -25.71 -13.44 -2.09
N GLY A 267 -25.84 -14.07 -3.25
CA GLY A 267 -27.05 -14.02 -4.09
C GLY A 267 -28.21 -14.79 -3.46
N ALA A 268 -29.43 -14.35 -3.73
CA ALA A 268 -30.65 -15.05 -3.35
C ALA A 268 -31.07 -16.12 -4.38
N THR A 269 -30.69 -15.95 -5.66
CA THR A 269 -31.16 -16.80 -6.77
C THR A 269 -30.17 -17.92 -7.11
N PRO A 270 -30.59 -19.20 -7.11
CA PRO A 270 -29.77 -20.33 -7.56
C PRO A 270 -29.48 -20.28 -9.07
N LEU A 271 -28.23 -20.54 -9.44
CA LEU A 271 -27.75 -20.53 -10.83
C LEU A 271 -27.85 -21.92 -11.48
N GLY A 272 -28.33 -21.95 -12.73
CA GLY A 272 -28.30 -23.13 -13.59
C GLY A 272 -26.97 -23.34 -14.32
N LEU A 273 -26.77 -24.53 -14.87
CA LEU A 273 -25.71 -24.81 -15.83
C LEU A 273 -26.20 -24.58 -17.27
N GLY A 274 -25.31 -24.17 -18.16
CA GLY A 274 -25.58 -23.98 -19.59
C GLY A 274 -26.36 -22.70 -19.96
N ALA A 275 -26.85 -21.94 -18.98
CA ALA A 275 -27.51 -20.65 -19.16
C ALA A 275 -26.50 -19.50 -19.04
N TRP A 276 -26.72 -18.43 -19.82
CA TRP A 276 -26.01 -17.16 -19.64
C TRP A 276 -26.69 -16.33 -18.55
N TYR A 277 -25.88 -15.77 -17.64
CA TYR A 277 -26.29 -14.83 -16.60
C TYR A 277 -25.35 -13.62 -16.60
N HIS A 278 -25.87 -12.41 -16.47
CA HIS A 278 -25.05 -11.23 -16.19
C HIS A 278 -24.94 -11.03 -14.69
N ILE A 279 -23.73 -11.19 -14.16
CA ILE A 279 -23.47 -11.04 -12.73
C ILE A 279 -22.74 -9.74 -12.45
N ALA A 280 -23.10 -9.06 -11.35
CA ALA A 280 -22.35 -7.92 -10.86
C ALA A 280 -22.27 -7.88 -9.33
N GLY A 281 -21.09 -7.50 -8.82
CA GLY A 281 -20.87 -7.15 -7.43
C GLY A 281 -20.58 -5.66 -7.30
N VAL A 282 -21.29 -4.97 -6.42
CA VAL A 282 -21.16 -3.52 -6.16
C VAL A 282 -20.79 -3.30 -4.70
N TYR A 283 -19.73 -2.53 -4.46
CA TYR A 283 -19.35 -2.03 -3.14
C TYR A 283 -19.37 -0.51 -3.16
N ASN A 284 -20.18 0.09 -2.29
CA ASN A 284 -20.26 1.53 -2.12
C ASN A 284 -19.67 1.93 -0.77
N ALA A 285 -18.42 2.39 -0.76
CA ALA A 285 -17.71 2.77 0.46
C ALA A 285 -18.39 3.92 1.21
N ALA A 286 -18.93 4.91 0.47
CA ALA A 286 -19.59 6.08 1.04
C ALA A 286 -20.95 5.74 1.67
N ALA A 287 -21.78 4.95 0.99
CA ALA A 287 -23.07 4.49 1.51
C ALA A 287 -22.96 3.29 2.46
N ARG A 288 -21.79 2.64 2.52
CA ARG A 288 -21.50 1.38 3.23
C ARG A 288 -22.45 0.24 2.83
N THR A 289 -22.70 0.11 1.53
CA THR A 289 -23.46 -1.02 0.97
C THR A 289 -22.54 -2.00 0.25
N LEU A 290 -22.93 -3.27 0.30
CA LEU A 290 -22.33 -4.36 -0.47
C LEU A 290 -23.49 -5.15 -1.06
N ASP A 291 -23.59 -5.12 -2.39
CA ASP A 291 -24.76 -5.49 -3.15
C ASP A 291 -24.38 -6.41 -4.32
N VAL A 292 -25.26 -7.33 -4.68
CA VAL A 292 -25.09 -8.20 -5.85
C VAL A 292 -26.31 -8.12 -6.76
N TYR A 293 -26.04 -8.26 -8.06
CA TYR A 293 -27.05 -8.16 -9.11
C TYR A 293 -26.95 -9.35 -10.05
N LEU A 294 -28.12 -9.86 -10.45
CA LEU A 294 -28.30 -10.92 -11.43
C LEU A 294 -29.20 -10.40 -12.55
N ASP A 295 -28.76 -10.51 -13.80
CA ASP A 295 -29.45 -10.03 -15.01
C ASP A 295 -29.92 -8.57 -14.93
N GLY A 296 -29.13 -7.75 -14.21
CA GLY A 296 -29.36 -6.32 -14.01
C GLY A 296 -30.38 -5.98 -12.91
N GLU A 297 -30.96 -6.95 -12.20
CA GLU A 297 -31.79 -6.74 -11.02
C GLU A 297 -31.02 -7.05 -9.73
N LEU A 298 -31.42 -6.47 -8.61
CA LEU A 298 -30.78 -6.66 -7.30
C LEU A 298 -31.15 -8.04 -6.72
N ASP A 299 -30.16 -8.90 -6.47
CA ASP A 299 -30.31 -10.29 -6.00
C ASP A 299 -29.76 -10.48 -4.56
N ASN A 300 -29.85 -9.46 -3.70
CA ASN A 300 -29.28 -9.50 -2.35
C ASN A 300 -29.92 -10.60 -1.46
N GLY A 301 -29.18 -11.69 -1.25
CA GLY A 301 -29.35 -12.63 -0.16
C GLY A 301 -28.51 -12.26 1.06
N ASP A 302 -27.98 -13.27 1.75
CA ASP A 302 -27.27 -13.14 3.03
C ASP A 302 -26.10 -12.14 3.01
N LEU A 303 -25.88 -11.50 4.16
CA LEU A 303 -24.71 -10.68 4.46
C LEU A 303 -23.80 -11.40 5.47
N LEU A 304 -22.49 -11.37 5.23
CA LEU A 304 -21.46 -11.74 6.18
C LEU A 304 -20.55 -10.54 6.46
N GLY A 305 -20.19 -10.35 7.72
CA GLY A 305 -19.37 -9.24 8.18
C GLY A 305 -20.13 -7.92 8.31
N THR A 306 -19.41 -6.88 8.71
CA THR A 306 -19.91 -5.50 8.80
C THR A 306 -19.31 -4.69 7.67
N ILE A 307 -20.15 -4.01 6.87
CA ILE A 307 -19.66 -3.21 5.74
C ILE A 307 -19.01 -1.91 6.25
N THR A 308 -17.69 -1.86 6.14
CA THR A 308 -16.86 -0.69 6.45
C THR A 308 -16.80 0.27 5.26
N PRO A 309 -16.46 1.56 5.49
CA PRO A 309 -16.14 2.50 4.42
C PRO A 309 -14.70 2.36 3.87
N GLN A 310 -13.97 1.30 4.24
CA GLN A 310 -12.64 0.96 3.72
C GLN A 310 -12.51 -0.54 3.47
N GLN A 311 -12.03 -0.91 2.28
CA GLN A 311 -11.63 -2.27 1.93
C GLN A 311 -10.11 -2.42 1.86
N ARG A 312 -9.61 -3.66 1.85
CA ARG A 312 -8.20 -4.03 1.74
C ARG A 312 -7.99 -4.92 0.52
N SER A 313 -7.62 -4.28 -0.59
CA SER A 313 -7.13 -4.95 -1.81
C SER A 313 -5.92 -5.85 -1.51
N ALA A 314 -5.79 -6.96 -2.26
CA ALA A 314 -4.64 -7.84 -2.17
C ALA A 314 -3.46 -7.31 -2.99
N ARG A 315 -2.26 -7.75 -2.64
CA ARG A 315 -1.03 -7.55 -3.44
C ARG A 315 -0.76 -8.71 -4.40
N ALA A 316 -1.74 -9.59 -4.59
CA ALA A 316 -1.72 -10.68 -5.56
C ALA A 316 -1.82 -10.15 -7.00
N GLY A 317 -1.79 -11.06 -7.97
CA GLY A 317 -2.28 -10.74 -9.31
C GLY A 317 -3.80 -10.56 -9.33
N VAL A 318 -4.32 -10.02 -10.42
CA VAL A 318 -5.75 -10.15 -10.74
C VAL A 318 -5.90 -11.29 -11.73
N ALA A 319 -6.87 -12.17 -11.51
CA ALA A 319 -7.15 -13.29 -12.39
C ALA A 319 -8.62 -13.32 -12.82
N VAL A 320 -8.85 -13.82 -14.04
CA VAL A 320 -10.18 -14.13 -14.58
C VAL A 320 -10.27 -15.63 -14.81
N GLY A 321 -11.36 -16.24 -14.37
CA GLY A 321 -11.61 -17.68 -14.46
C GLY A 321 -10.91 -18.54 -13.38
N GLN A 322 -10.14 -17.95 -12.46
CA GLN A 322 -9.55 -18.66 -11.32
C GLN A 322 -9.32 -17.77 -10.10
N ARG A 323 -8.97 -18.41 -8.98
CA ARG A 323 -8.39 -17.82 -7.77
C ARG A 323 -6.92 -18.27 -7.66
N GLN A 324 -5.98 -17.34 -7.53
CA GLN A 324 -4.54 -17.64 -7.68
C GLN A 324 -3.89 -18.34 -6.47
N ASP A 325 -4.51 -18.30 -5.28
CA ASP A 325 -3.93 -18.82 -4.04
C ASP A 325 -4.48 -20.18 -3.59
N ALA A 326 -5.43 -20.78 -4.31
CA ALA A 326 -6.05 -22.05 -3.91
C ALA A 326 -6.57 -22.92 -5.08
N ASP A 327 -6.22 -24.22 -5.06
CA ASP A 327 -6.70 -25.22 -6.01
C ASP A 327 -8.21 -25.49 -5.89
N GLY A 328 -8.85 -25.87 -7.01
CA GLY A 328 -10.25 -26.27 -7.05
C GLY A 328 -11.26 -25.10 -7.06
N TYR A 329 -10.79 -23.87 -7.25
CA TYR A 329 -11.59 -22.64 -7.36
C TYR A 329 -11.74 -22.13 -8.82
N ALA A 330 -11.27 -22.89 -9.80
CA ALA A 330 -11.32 -22.53 -11.22
C ALA A 330 -12.76 -22.59 -11.79
N PHE A 331 -13.06 -21.68 -12.71
CA PHE A 331 -14.35 -21.57 -13.39
C PHE A 331 -14.42 -22.47 -14.63
N ALA A 332 -15.44 -23.34 -14.68
CA ALA A 332 -15.72 -24.17 -15.84
C ALA A 332 -16.91 -23.61 -16.61
N GLY A 333 -16.68 -23.08 -17.81
CA GLY A 333 -17.74 -22.40 -18.56
C GLY A 333 -17.22 -21.41 -19.60
N SER A 334 -18.06 -20.45 -19.97
CA SER A 334 -17.68 -19.27 -20.78
C SER A 334 -17.82 -17.99 -19.97
N ILE A 335 -16.91 -17.03 -20.17
CA ILE A 335 -16.99 -15.66 -19.64
C ILE A 335 -16.93 -14.69 -20.82
N ASP A 336 -17.74 -13.63 -20.75
CA ASP A 336 -17.92 -12.56 -21.73
C ASP A 336 -18.01 -11.20 -21.00
N ASP A 337 -17.61 -10.13 -21.67
CA ASP A 337 -17.70 -8.72 -21.23
C ASP A 337 -17.29 -8.48 -19.77
N ALA A 338 -16.13 -9.01 -19.39
CA ALA A 338 -15.57 -8.90 -18.05
C ALA A 338 -15.08 -7.46 -17.81
N ARG A 339 -15.63 -6.76 -16.81
CA ARG A 339 -15.28 -5.36 -16.49
C ARG A 339 -15.01 -5.14 -15.00
N ILE A 340 -14.12 -4.18 -14.72
CA ILE A 340 -13.86 -3.64 -13.38
C ILE A 340 -14.02 -2.12 -13.42
N TYR A 341 -14.79 -1.57 -12.49
CA TYR A 341 -15.08 -0.14 -12.34
C TYR A 341 -14.61 0.34 -10.96
N SER A 342 -14.06 1.56 -10.88
CA SER A 342 -13.67 2.20 -9.61
C SER A 342 -14.81 2.95 -8.91
N LEU A 343 -16.05 2.68 -9.28
CA LEU A 343 -17.25 3.34 -8.78
C LEU A 343 -18.30 2.29 -8.40
N ALA A 344 -19.19 2.66 -7.47
CA ALA A 344 -20.46 1.97 -7.33
C ALA A 344 -21.38 2.40 -8.49
N LEU A 345 -21.75 1.46 -9.36
CA LEU A 345 -22.71 1.66 -10.43
C LEU A 345 -24.14 1.58 -9.90
N THR A 346 -25.07 2.34 -10.50
CA THR A 346 -26.50 2.16 -10.24
C THR A 346 -27.07 0.96 -10.98
N ARG A 347 -28.29 0.53 -10.64
CA ARG A 347 -29.00 -0.56 -11.33
C ARG A 347 -29.16 -0.26 -12.84
N GLU A 348 -29.43 0.99 -13.17
CA GLU A 348 -29.63 1.49 -14.53
C GLU A 348 -28.33 1.43 -15.34
N GLU A 349 -27.20 1.75 -14.69
CA GLU A 349 -25.86 1.64 -15.26
C GLU A 349 -25.44 0.18 -15.47
N ILE A 350 -25.72 -0.70 -14.50
CA ILE A 350 -25.49 -2.16 -14.63
C ILE A 350 -26.32 -2.71 -15.80
N LYS A 351 -27.59 -2.32 -15.94
CA LYS A 351 -28.44 -2.68 -17.09
C LYS A 351 -27.95 -2.12 -18.42
N ALA A 352 -27.16 -1.04 -18.43
CA ALA A 352 -26.50 -0.53 -19.62
C ALA A 352 -25.26 -1.36 -19.96
N VAL A 353 -24.38 -1.58 -18.99
CA VAL A 353 -23.19 -2.45 -19.10
C VAL A 353 -23.56 -3.83 -19.64
N MET A 354 -24.63 -4.44 -19.11
CA MET A 354 -25.16 -5.72 -19.54
C MET A 354 -25.51 -5.81 -21.04
N ARG A 355 -25.87 -4.69 -21.69
CA ARG A 355 -26.14 -4.63 -23.14
C ARG A 355 -24.91 -4.34 -23.99
N GLY A 356 -23.74 -4.21 -23.36
CA GLY A 356 -22.51 -3.74 -23.99
C GLY A 356 -22.30 -2.23 -23.92
N ASP A 357 -23.29 -1.45 -23.45
CA ASP A 357 -23.22 0.02 -23.44
C ASP A 357 -22.07 0.54 -22.55
N GLY A 358 -21.62 1.77 -22.84
CA GLY A 358 -20.82 2.58 -21.92
C GLY A 358 -21.71 3.31 -20.90
N ILE A 359 -21.22 3.54 -19.68
CA ILE A 359 -21.98 4.29 -18.68
C ILE A 359 -21.97 5.79 -19.00
N GLY A 360 -23.16 6.35 -19.22
CA GLY A 360 -23.38 7.71 -19.73
C GLY A 360 -23.09 8.85 -18.75
N ARG A 361 -22.23 8.66 -17.74
CA ARG A 361 -21.77 9.78 -16.91
C ARG A 361 -20.90 10.67 -17.79
N ALA A 362 -21.24 11.96 -17.88
CA ALA A 362 -20.28 12.95 -18.37
C ALA A 362 -19.00 12.85 -17.52
N THR A 363 -17.84 13.09 -18.11
CA THR A 363 -16.58 13.24 -17.37
C THR A 363 -16.56 14.58 -16.65
N GLU A 364 -17.51 14.79 -15.73
CA GLU A 364 -17.40 15.82 -14.72
C GLU A 364 -16.14 15.50 -13.93
N HIS A 365 -15.14 16.35 -14.08
CA HIS A 365 -13.87 16.21 -13.41
C HIS A 365 -14.09 16.66 -11.96
N GLU A 366 -14.75 15.80 -11.18
CA GLU A 366 -14.90 15.95 -9.72
C GLU A 366 -13.49 16.05 -9.14
N ARG A 367 -13.03 17.30 -8.99
CA ARG A 367 -11.86 17.62 -8.20
C ARG A 367 -12.12 17.01 -6.82
N PRO A 368 -11.29 16.06 -6.34
CA PRO A 368 -11.55 15.41 -5.07
C PRO A 368 -11.82 16.45 -4.00
N ARG A 369 -13.00 16.39 -3.38
CA ARG A 369 -13.27 17.20 -2.19
C ARG A 369 -12.24 16.78 -1.16
N ALA A 370 -11.71 17.72 -0.38
CA ALA A 370 -10.45 17.52 0.34
C ALA A 370 -10.42 16.36 1.37
N ALA A 371 -11.57 15.73 1.66
CA ALA A 371 -11.72 14.56 2.50
C ALA A 371 -11.50 13.21 1.76
N ASP A 372 -11.68 13.14 0.44
CA ASP A 372 -11.57 11.90 -0.34
C ASP A 372 -10.11 11.63 -0.71
N ARG A 373 -9.39 11.03 0.24
CA ARG A 373 -8.00 10.58 0.12
C ARG A 373 -7.87 9.14 0.58
N ILE A 374 -7.31 8.30 -0.29
CA ILE A 374 -7.29 6.84 -0.14
C ILE A 374 -5.85 6.36 -0.29
N ARG A 375 -5.31 5.73 0.76
CA ARG A 375 -3.99 5.13 0.69
C ARG A 375 -3.90 3.75 1.31
N MET A 376 -3.25 2.88 0.55
CA MET A 376 -2.57 1.71 1.04
C MET A 376 -1.20 2.12 1.61
N SER A 377 -0.63 1.28 2.47
CA SER A 377 0.78 1.27 2.83
C SER A 377 1.38 -0.06 2.38
N ASP A 378 2.57 -0.06 1.77
CA ASP A 378 3.73 -0.89 2.17
C ASP A 378 4.73 -1.20 1.03
N LYS A 379 5.97 -1.45 1.47
CA LYS A 379 7.13 -2.09 0.82
C LYS A 379 7.64 -1.49 -0.50
N GLU A 380 6.81 -1.29 -1.51
CA GLU A 380 7.15 -0.36 -2.59
C GLU A 380 7.25 1.06 -1.99
N ASP A 381 6.34 1.37 -1.06
CA ASP A 381 6.41 2.49 -0.10
C ASP A 381 7.55 2.37 0.95
N THR A 382 8.48 1.42 0.84
CA THR A 382 9.76 1.47 1.58
C THR A 382 10.94 1.84 0.68
N ILE A 383 10.82 1.72 -0.65
CA ILE A 383 11.86 2.17 -1.59
C ILE A 383 11.94 3.70 -1.59
N ILE A 384 10.81 4.40 -1.52
CA ILE A 384 10.79 5.88 -1.45
C ILE A 384 11.36 6.39 -0.12
N PRO A 385 10.90 5.93 1.08
CA PRO A 385 11.54 6.28 2.34
C PRO A 385 13.00 5.85 2.47
N LEU A 386 13.41 4.69 1.93
CA LEU A 386 14.82 4.28 1.97
C LEU A 386 15.69 5.19 1.09
N ARG A 387 15.23 5.54 -0.12
CA ARG A 387 15.90 6.53 -0.98
C ARG A 387 15.95 7.91 -0.29
N ALA A 388 14.87 8.36 0.34
CA ALA A 388 14.81 9.62 1.08
C ALA A 388 15.71 9.62 2.32
N ALA A 389 15.79 8.50 3.05
CA ALA A 389 16.68 8.30 4.19
C ALA A 389 18.15 8.34 3.76
N MET A 390 18.50 7.61 2.69
CA MET A 390 19.85 7.63 2.12
C MET A 390 20.20 9.03 1.60
N LEU A 391 19.28 9.72 0.93
CA LEU A 391 19.47 11.10 0.45
C LEU A 391 19.68 12.07 1.61
N GLY A 392 18.85 12.01 2.65
CA GLY A 392 18.98 12.83 3.86
C GLY A 392 20.27 12.56 4.62
N MET A 393 20.66 11.29 4.76
CA MET A 393 21.94 10.87 5.37
C MET A 393 23.15 11.40 4.59
N MET A 394 23.17 11.19 3.27
CA MET A 394 24.26 11.67 2.39
C MET A 394 24.35 13.20 2.39
N THR A 395 23.22 13.90 2.41
CA THR A 395 23.15 15.36 2.49
C THR A 395 23.63 15.87 3.86
N ALA A 396 23.23 15.24 4.97
CA ALA A 396 23.71 15.58 6.30
C ALA A 396 25.23 15.38 6.42
N ILE A 397 25.77 14.29 5.86
CA ILE A 397 27.21 14.05 5.79
C ILE A 397 27.91 15.14 4.97
N ALA A 398 27.34 15.57 3.83
CA ALA A 398 27.88 16.65 3.02
C ALA A 398 27.97 17.98 3.80
N ILE A 399 26.85 18.42 4.38
CA ILE A 399 26.74 19.70 5.12
C ILE A 399 27.69 19.71 6.32
N LEU A 400 27.63 18.69 7.19
CA LEU A 400 28.44 18.64 8.43
C LEU A 400 29.93 18.47 8.16
N SER A 401 30.32 17.90 7.01
CA SER A 401 31.72 17.75 6.60
C SER A 401 32.35 19.07 6.13
N TRP A 402 31.59 19.95 5.48
CA TRP A 402 32.08 21.23 4.94
C TRP A 402 31.88 22.41 5.90
N TRP A 403 30.83 22.37 6.73
CA TRP A 403 30.39 23.51 7.55
C TRP A 403 30.41 23.22 9.07
N ARG A 404 31.54 22.68 9.54
CA ARG A 404 31.86 22.41 10.96
C ARG A 404 31.69 23.61 11.92
N SER A 405 31.59 24.84 11.42
CA SER A 405 31.48 26.09 12.18
C SER A 405 30.24 26.93 11.86
N ALA A 406 29.27 26.37 11.13
CA ALA A 406 28.13 27.13 10.64
C ALA A 406 27.09 27.41 11.75
N GLY A 407 26.58 28.65 11.78
CA GLY A 407 25.49 29.07 12.67
C GLY A 407 24.13 28.52 12.22
N GLN A 408 23.12 28.62 13.09
CA GLN A 408 21.78 28.05 12.90
C GLN A 408 21.15 28.38 11.52
N THR A 409 21.30 29.61 11.05
CA THR A 409 20.80 30.10 9.75
C THR A 409 21.35 29.34 8.55
N ALA A 410 22.60 28.87 8.60
CA ALA A 410 23.22 28.14 7.51
C ALA A 410 22.69 26.69 7.42
N CYS A 411 22.43 26.06 8.56
CA CYS A 411 21.73 24.76 8.62
C CYS A 411 20.28 24.89 8.13
N LEU A 412 19.58 25.97 8.50
CA LEU A 412 18.22 26.28 8.03
C LEU A 412 18.15 26.42 6.50
N LEU A 413 19.06 27.16 5.90
CA LEU A 413 19.11 27.35 4.45
C LEU A 413 19.51 26.07 3.70
N ALA A 414 20.47 25.31 4.22
CA ALA A 414 20.87 24.03 3.62
C ALA A 414 19.76 22.96 3.71
N GLY A 415 18.97 22.97 4.80
CA GLY A 415 17.75 22.18 4.90
C GLY A 415 16.74 22.55 3.81
N LEU A 416 16.37 23.83 3.72
CA LEU A 416 15.41 24.32 2.72
C LEU A 416 15.78 23.89 1.28
N PHE A 417 17.05 24.03 0.89
CA PHE A 417 17.53 23.60 -0.44
C PHE A 417 17.53 22.09 -0.67
N ALA A 418 17.74 21.29 0.38
CA ALA A 418 17.67 19.82 0.31
C ALA A 418 16.23 19.27 0.32
N GLY A 419 15.22 20.14 0.33
CA GLY A 419 13.85 19.73 0.57
C GLY A 419 13.63 19.28 2.02
N LEU A 420 14.18 19.99 3.00
CA LEU A 420 14.07 19.71 4.45
C LEU A 420 13.69 20.98 5.24
N LEU A 421 12.44 21.07 5.67
CA LEU A 421 12.02 22.00 6.72
C LEU A 421 12.62 21.57 8.07
N LEU A 422 13.42 22.44 8.68
CA LEU A 422 13.72 22.37 10.10
C LEU A 422 12.58 23.03 10.86
N LEU A 423 11.91 22.30 11.76
CA LEU A 423 10.85 22.84 12.59
C LEU A 423 11.44 23.82 13.63
N PRO A 424 11.11 25.13 13.58
CA PRO A 424 11.80 26.14 14.38
C PRO A 424 11.80 25.96 15.92
N PRO A 425 10.78 25.38 16.59
CA PRO A 425 10.72 25.36 18.05
C PRO A 425 11.42 24.16 18.73
N LEU A 426 12.00 23.21 17.97
CA LEU A 426 12.48 21.92 18.51
C LEU A 426 14.00 21.71 18.47
N PHE A 427 14.79 22.79 18.47
CA PHE A 427 16.22 22.73 18.80
C PHE A 427 16.47 22.56 20.30
N SER A 428 16.01 21.43 20.83
CA SER A 428 16.15 21.08 22.25
C SER A 428 17.59 20.65 22.56
N TYR A 429 18.40 21.59 23.04
CA TYR A 429 19.53 21.22 23.89
C TYR A 429 18.99 20.74 25.23
N LEU A 430 19.32 19.51 25.61
CA LEU A 430 18.92 18.88 26.86
C LEU A 430 20.13 18.89 27.81
N PRO A 431 20.32 19.97 28.62
CA PRO A 431 21.53 20.17 29.41
C PRO A 431 21.80 19.04 30.41
N LEU A 432 20.74 18.45 30.96
CA LEU A 432 20.82 17.31 31.90
C LEU A 432 21.46 16.05 31.28
N PHE A 433 21.49 15.93 29.94
CA PHE A 433 21.99 14.76 29.23
C PHE A 433 23.09 15.08 28.21
N ASN A 434 23.46 16.37 28.05
CA ASN A 434 24.41 16.86 27.03
C ASN A 434 24.07 16.38 25.59
N LEU A 435 22.77 16.34 25.30
CA LEU A 435 22.20 15.95 24.01
C LEU A 435 21.66 17.18 23.27
N TRP A 436 21.91 17.24 21.97
CA TRP A 436 21.27 18.14 21.01
C TRP A 436 20.38 17.29 20.11
N LEU A 437 19.10 17.65 20.01
CA LEU A 437 18.16 17.04 19.05
C LEU A 437 17.88 18.03 17.92
N ILE A 438 17.97 17.54 16.68
CA ILE A 438 17.69 18.30 15.45
C ILE A 438 16.66 17.50 14.63
N PRO A 439 15.39 17.93 14.58
CA PRO A 439 14.38 17.31 13.73
C PRO A 439 14.49 17.84 12.30
N LEU A 440 14.61 16.92 11.34
CA LEU A 440 14.74 17.16 9.90
C LEU A 440 13.47 16.65 9.23
N VAL A 441 12.60 17.53 8.74
CA VAL A 441 11.31 17.13 8.13
C VAL A 441 11.32 17.45 6.65
N SER A 442 11.17 16.46 5.77
CA SER A 442 11.27 16.69 4.34
C SER A 442 10.03 17.33 3.74
N LEU A 443 10.25 18.26 2.80
CA LEU A 443 9.24 18.73 1.84
C LEU A 443 8.76 17.59 0.90
N ALA A 444 9.49 16.48 0.82
CA ALA A 444 9.06 15.22 0.22
C ALA A 444 8.47 14.22 1.26
N GLY A 445 8.08 14.69 2.45
CA GLY A 445 7.28 13.96 3.45
C GLY A 445 8.06 13.10 4.46
N GLY A 446 9.32 12.75 4.21
CA GLY A 446 10.11 11.91 5.13
C GLY A 446 10.63 12.67 6.35
N ALA A 447 10.39 12.16 7.56
CA ALA A 447 10.98 12.68 8.78
C ALA A 447 12.30 11.96 9.12
N SER A 448 13.25 12.68 9.70
CA SER A 448 14.50 12.14 10.24
C SER A 448 14.91 12.92 11.48
N VAL A 449 15.60 12.27 12.40
CA VAL A 449 16.13 12.94 13.60
C VAL A 449 17.64 12.75 13.66
N ALA A 450 18.36 13.86 13.71
CA ALA A 450 19.78 13.89 13.99
C ALA A 450 19.98 14.21 15.48
N LEU A 451 20.50 13.24 16.23
CA LEU A 451 21.05 13.48 17.57
C LEU A 451 22.53 13.82 17.49
N ALA A 452 22.99 14.68 18.39
CA ALA A 452 24.41 14.99 18.58
C ALA A 452 24.74 15.19 20.07
N THR A 453 25.95 14.77 20.46
CA THR A 453 26.52 15.02 21.80
C THR A 453 27.77 15.88 21.69
N ARG A 454 28.14 16.59 22.77
CA ARG A 454 29.50 17.14 22.92
C ARG A 454 30.28 16.31 23.92
N CYS A 455 30.98 15.27 23.49
CA CYS A 455 31.99 14.66 24.36
C CYS A 455 33.07 15.70 24.67
N SER A 456 33.24 16.02 25.96
CA SER A 456 34.35 16.81 26.49
C SER A 456 35.68 16.24 26.03
N PRO A 457 36.72 17.07 25.79
CA PRO A 457 38.08 16.55 25.78
C PRO A 457 38.42 16.02 27.19
N GLN A 458 38.99 14.83 27.23
CA GLN A 458 39.89 14.36 28.29
C GLN A 458 41.31 14.42 27.71
#